data_AF-A0A7K3S6D9-F1
#
_entry.id   AF-A0A7K3S6D9-F1
#
_cell.length_a   1.000
_cell.length_b   1.000
_cell.length_c   1.000
_cell.angle_alpha   90.00
_cell.angle_beta   90.00
_cell.angle_gamma   90.00
#
_symmetry.space_group_name_H-M   'P 1'
#
loop_
_entity.id
_entity.type
_entity.pdbx_description
1 polymer ?
#
loop_
_entity_poly.entity_id
_entity_poly.type
_entity_poly.pdbx_seq_one_letter_code
_entity_poly.pdbx_strand_id
1 'polypeptide(L)'
;APRFEVAEALEKAALEELHNRRPDRVLATNVEFWAAIVLDFAEVPAHMFTSMFTCARTAGWSAHILEQKRTGRLVRPSATYVGPGTRDPREIGGYEDIVAG
;
A
#
# COMPACT_ATOMS: atom_id res chain seq x y z
N ALA A 1 8.75 16.30 -22.29
CA ALA A 1 8.55 14.84 -22.40
C ALA A 1 7.21 14.57 -23.08
N PRO A 2 7.06 13.51 -23.89
CA PRO A 2 5.83 13.27 -24.67
C PRO A 2 4.52 13.25 -23.86
N ARG A 3 4.57 12.84 -22.58
CA ARG A 3 3.40 12.79 -21.69
C ARG A 3 3.25 13.97 -20.72
N PHE A 4 4.18 14.92 -20.74
CA PHE A 4 4.21 16.01 -19.74
C PHE A 4 2.97 16.91 -19.82
N GLU A 5 2.64 17.43 -21.01
CA GLU A 5 1.51 18.35 -21.20
C GLU A 5 0.18 17.70 -20.81
N VAL A 6 -0.01 16.43 -21.18
CA VAL A 6 -1.20 15.65 -20.81
C VAL A 6 -1.26 15.44 -19.29
N ALA A 7 -0.14 15.15 -18.65
CA ALA A 7 -0.08 14.96 -17.20
C ALA A 7 -0.39 16.25 -16.43
N GLU A 8 0.15 17.39 -16.86
CA GLU A 8 -0.12 18.69 -16.24
C GLU A 8 -1.61 19.08 -16.38
N ALA A 9 -2.18 18.90 -17.57
CA ALA A 9 -3.61 19.15 -17.80
C ALA A 9 -4.49 18.24 -16.94
N LEU A 10 -4.13 16.96 -16.84
CA LEU A 10 -4.84 15.97 -16.01
C LEU A 10 -4.74 16.31 -14.53
N GLU A 11 -3.57 16.70 -14.03
CA GLU A 11 -3.37 17.11 -12.64
C GLU A 11 -4.29 18.27 -12.28
N LYS A 12 -4.31 19.33 -13.09
CA LYS A 12 -5.16 20.50 -12.87
C LYS A 12 -6.64 20.14 -12.82
N ALA A 13 -7.11 19.39 -13.82
CA ALA A 13 -8.52 18.98 -13.90
C ALA A 13 -8.91 18.05 -12.75
N ALA A 14 -8.03 17.12 -12.34
CA ALA A 14 -8.27 16.22 -11.24
C ALA A 14 -8.35 16.96 -9.90
N LEU A 15 -7.44 17.90 -9.63
CA LEU A 15 -7.46 18.67 -8.39
C LEU A 15 -8.71 19.56 -8.28
N GLU A 16 -9.09 20.22 -9.36
CA GLU A 16 -10.32 21.03 -9.41
C GLU A 16 -11.56 20.17 -9.13
N GLU A 17 -11.71 19.04 -9.82
CA GLU A 17 -12.86 18.15 -9.66
C GLU A 17 -12.90 17.52 -8.26
N LEU A 18 -11.75 17.08 -7.73
CA LEU A 18 -11.67 16.49 -6.40
C LEU A 18 -12.00 17.51 -5.31
N HIS A 19 -11.54 18.76 -5.46
CA HIS A 19 -11.89 19.84 -4.54
C HIS A 19 -13.39 20.15 -4.58
N ASN A 20 -13.98 20.25 -5.78
CA ASN A 20 -15.41 20.51 -5.93
C ASN A 20 -16.28 19.42 -5.29
N ARG A 21 -15.87 18.15 -5.38
CA ARG A 21 -16.60 17.02 -4.77
C ARG A 21 -16.40 16.91 -3.26
N ARG A 22 -15.24 17.29 -2.75
CA ARG A 22 -14.82 17.12 -1.34
C ARG A 22 -14.15 18.41 -0.82
N PRO A 23 -14.89 19.52 -0.71
CA PRO A 23 -14.32 20.82 -0.35
C PRO A 23 -13.78 20.86 1.08
N ASP A 24 -14.26 19.96 1.94
CA ASP A 24 -13.82 19.77 3.33
C ASP A 24 -12.48 19.04 3.47
N ARG A 25 -11.94 18.48 2.37
CA ARG A 25 -10.73 17.66 2.39
C ARG A 25 -9.69 18.21 1.43
N VAL A 26 -8.48 18.42 1.93
CA VAL A 26 -7.33 18.74 1.08
C VAL A 26 -6.89 17.47 0.35
N LEU A 27 -7.18 17.42 -0.95
CA LEU A 27 -6.72 16.38 -1.87
C LEU A 27 -5.68 17.01 -2.78
N ALA A 28 -4.44 16.56 -2.64
CA ALA A 28 -3.29 17.04 -3.42
C ALA A 28 -2.71 15.89 -4.25
N THR A 29 -1.96 16.24 -5.29
CA THR A 29 -1.26 15.27 -6.13
C THR A 29 -0.27 14.48 -5.29
N ASN A 30 -0.31 13.16 -5.44
CA ASN A 30 0.66 12.29 -4.79
C ASN A 30 1.98 12.26 -5.58
N VAL A 31 3.06 11.86 -4.92
CA VAL A 31 4.37 11.77 -5.58
C VAL A 31 4.37 10.73 -6.71
N GLU A 32 3.54 9.69 -6.58
CA GLU A 32 3.44 8.60 -7.55
C GLU A 32 2.98 9.07 -8.93
N PHE A 33 2.13 10.10 -9.01
CA PHE A 33 1.66 10.67 -10.28
C PHE A 33 2.85 11.16 -11.12
N TRP A 34 3.67 12.04 -10.55
CA TRP A 34 4.84 12.58 -11.25
C TRP A 34 5.97 11.56 -11.38
N ALA A 35 6.14 10.66 -10.40
CA ALA A 35 7.11 9.57 -10.50
C ALA A 35 6.83 8.66 -11.70
N ALA A 36 5.56 8.35 -11.99
CA ALA A 36 5.19 7.56 -13.16
C ALA A 36 5.57 8.25 -14.48
N ILE A 37 5.37 9.57 -14.58
CA ILE A 37 5.76 10.36 -15.76
C ILE A 37 7.29 10.39 -15.93
N VAL A 38 8.04 10.54 -14.83
CA VAL A 38 9.51 10.52 -14.86
C VAL A 38 10.05 9.15 -15.27
N LEU A 39 9.49 8.06 -14.74
CA LEU A 39 9.93 6.70 -15.08
C LEU A 39 9.55 6.32 -16.52
N ASP A 40 8.36 6.72 -16.99
CA ASP A 40 7.95 6.56 -18.39
C ASP A 40 8.86 7.34 -19.35
N PHE A 41 9.23 8.57 -18.98
CA PHE A 41 10.19 9.37 -19.74
C PHE A 41 11.58 8.73 -19.80
N ALA A 42 11.98 8.00 -18.75
CA ALA A 42 13.21 7.20 -18.71
C ALA A 42 13.06 5.82 -19.40
N GLU A 43 11.98 5.60 -20.15
CA GLU A 43 11.69 4.36 -20.89
C GLU A 43 11.60 3.11 -20.00
N VAL A 44 11.30 3.28 -18.71
CA VAL A 44 11.09 2.16 -17.80
C VAL A 44 9.73 1.53 -18.13
N PRO A 45 9.64 0.20 -18.33
CA PRO A 45 8.36 -0.47 -18.50
C PRO A 45 7.47 -0.31 -17.26
N ALA A 46 6.17 -0.07 -17.44
CA ALA A 46 5.24 0.17 -16.33
C ALA A 46 5.24 -0.94 -15.25
N HIS A 47 5.38 -2.21 -15.67
CA HIS A 47 5.47 -3.35 -14.75
C HIS A 47 6.76 -3.35 -13.88
N MET A 48 7.74 -2.51 -14.19
CA MET A 48 8.98 -2.32 -13.42
C MET A 48 8.94 -1.10 -12.49
N PHE A 49 7.89 -0.28 -12.48
CA PHE A 49 7.84 0.93 -11.64
C PHE A 49 7.99 0.61 -10.14
N THR A 50 7.33 -0.43 -9.66
CA THR A 50 7.46 -0.91 -8.28
C THR A 50 8.88 -1.40 -7.97
N SER A 51 9.55 -2.01 -8.95
CA SER A 51 10.95 -2.42 -8.81
C SER A 51 11.89 -1.22 -8.71
N MET A 52 11.66 -0.17 -9.50
CA MET A 52 12.43 1.08 -9.41
C MET A 52 12.22 1.80 -8.07
N PHE A 53 10.97 1.83 -7.58
CA PHE A 53 10.67 2.31 -6.23
C PHE A 53 11.43 1.51 -5.17
N THR A 54 11.47 0.19 -5.31
CA THR A 54 12.19 -0.73 -4.41
C THR A 54 13.67 -0.43 -4.40
N CYS A 55 14.31 -0.26 -5.57
CA CYS A 55 15.72 0.14 -5.69
C CYS A 55 16.01 1.41 -4.88
N ALA A 56 15.21 2.47 -5.05
CA ALA A 56 15.38 3.71 -4.30
C ALA A 56 15.15 3.54 -2.79
N ARG A 57 14.18 2.71 -2.39
CA ARG A 57 13.80 2.53 -0.98
C ARG A 57 14.77 1.65 -0.19
N THR A 58 15.62 0.87 -0.85
CA THR A 58 16.64 0.04 -0.20
C THR A 58 17.52 0.83 0.78
N ALA A 59 17.88 2.08 0.43
CA ALA A 59 18.69 2.94 1.30
C ALA A 59 17.97 3.25 2.62
N GLY A 60 16.71 3.68 2.56
CA GLY A 60 15.90 4.00 3.73
C GLY A 60 15.58 2.76 4.57
N TRP A 61 15.22 1.64 3.94
CA TRP A 61 14.97 0.38 4.65
C TRP A 61 16.22 -0.12 5.36
N SER A 62 17.38 -0.09 4.71
CA SER A 62 18.65 -0.49 5.32
C SER A 62 18.99 0.39 6.53
N ALA A 63 18.79 1.71 6.41
CA ALA A 63 19.00 2.64 7.51
C ALA A 63 18.08 2.32 8.71
N HIS A 64 16.77 2.16 8.47
CA HIS A 64 15.81 1.82 9.53
C HIS A 64 16.07 0.45 10.15
N ILE A 65 16.51 -0.55 9.39
CA ILE A 65 16.88 -1.87 9.93
C ILE A 65 18.07 -1.73 10.89
N LEU A 66 19.10 -0.96 10.51
CA LEU A 66 20.27 -0.73 11.38
C LEU A 66 19.89 0.08 12.63
N GLU A 67 19.03 1.08 12.49
CA GLU A 67 18.50 1.85 13.61
C GLU A 67 17.70 0.96 14.57
N GLN A 68 16.76 0.16 14.05
CA GLN A 68 15.96 -0.76 14.85
C GLN A 68 16.84 -1.79 15.57
N LYS A 69 17.88 -2.33 14.91
CA LYS A 69 18.83 -3.26 15.51
C LYS A 69 19.52 -2.67 16.75
N ARG A 70 19.81 -1.37 16.76
CA ARG A 70 20.42 -0.67 17.91
C ARG A 70 19.46 -0.51 19.09
N THR A 71 18.15 -0.52 18.86
CA THR A 71 17.15 -0.46 19.94
C THR A 71 17.13 -1.73 20.80
N GLY A 72 17.46 -2.89 20.21
CA GLY A 72 17.35 -4.20 20.86
C GLY A 72 15.93 -4.61 21.26
N ARG A 73 14.88 -3.94 20.73
CA ARG A 73 13.48 -4.16 21.09
C ARG A 73 12.74 -4.99 20.05
N LEU A 74 12.02 -6.01 20.52
CA LEU A 74 11.09 -6.81 19.71
C LEU A 74 9.80 -6.02 19.43
N VAL A 75 9.40 -5.95 18.15
CA VAL A 75 8.09 -5.43 17.76
C VAL A 75 7.08 -6.59 17.78
N ARG A 76 6.23 -6.64 18.82
CA ARG A 76 5.21 -7.69 19.00
C ARG A 76 3.86 -7.08 19.41
N PRO A 77 3.02 -6.66 18.46
CA PRO A 77 1.66 -6.22 18.76
C PRO A 77 0.79 -7.40 19.22
N SER A 78 -0.28 -7.12 19.96
CA SER A 78 -1.33 -8.06 20.33
C SER A 78 -2.62 -7.77 19.57
N ALA A 79 -3.49 -8.77 19.46
CA ALA A 79 -4.83 -8.62 18.91
C ALA A 79 -5.88 -9.02 19.95
N THR A 80 -7.08 -8.44 19.86
CA THR A 80 -8.23 -8.84 20.67
C THR A 80 -9.01 -9.91 19.92
N TYR A 81 -9.23 -11.06 20.55
CA TYR A 81 -10.06 -12.11 19.97
C TYR A 81 -11.54 -11.73 20.07
N VAL A 82 -12.20 -11.66 18.91
CA VAL A 82 -13.65 -11.40 18.78
C VAL A 82 -14.36 -12.55 18.08
N GLY A 83 -13.70 -13.70 17.97
CA GLY A 83 -14.30 -14.91 17.44
C GLY A 83 -15.20 -15.60 18.46
N PRO A 84 -15.82 -16.72 18.07
CA PRO A 84 -16.68 -17.48 18.96
C PRO A 84 -15.92 -17.98 20.20
N GLY A 85 -16.60 -18.07 21.34
CA GLY A 85 -16.02 -18.66 22.55
C GLY A 85 -15.64 -20.14 22.37
N THR A 86 -15.16 -20.77 23.45
CA THR A 86 -14.91 -22.21 23.47
C THR A 86 -16.18 -22.97 23.09
N ARG A 87 -16.05 -23.89 22.13
CA ARG A 87 -17.14 -24.72 21.61
C ARG A 87 -16.69 -26.17 21.52
N ASP A 88 -17.64 -27.08 21.68
CA ASP A 88 -17.40 -28.50 21.46
C ASP A 88 -17.23 -28.76 19.95
N PRO A 89 -16.30 -29.64 19.52
CA PRO A 89 -16.14 -29.97 18.11
C PRO A 89 -17.45 -30.39 17.42
N ARG A 90 -18.37 -31.03 18.13
CA ARG A 90 -19.69 -31.44 17.62
C ARG A 90 -20.61 -30.27 17.24
N GLU A 91 -20.36 -29.09 17.80
CA GLU A 91 -21.11 -27.87 17.52
C GLU A 91 -20.58 -27.13 16.27
N ILE A 92 -19.48 -27.62 15.69
CA ILE A 92 -18.88 -27.06 14.47
C ILE A 92 -19.57 -27.69 13.26
N GLY A 93 -20.13 -26.84 12.39
CA GLY A 93 -20.73 -27.31 11.13
C GLY A 93 -19.75 -28.15 10.30
N GLY A 94 -20.19 -29.31 9.83
CA GLY A 94 -19.37 -30.28 9.09
C GLY A 94 -18.67 -31.33 9.95
N TYR A 95 -18.88 -31.35 11.28
CA TYR A 95 -18.29 -32.38 12.15
C TYR A 95 -18.75 -33.81 11.80
N GLU A 96 -20.05 -33.99 11.55
CA GLU A 96 -20.62 -35.31 11.22
C GLU A 96 -20.04 -35.88 9.90
N ASP A 97 -19.80 -35.02 8.91
CA ASP A 97 -19.23 -35.42 7.62
C ASP A 97 -17.77 -35.91 7.75
N ILE A 98 -17.04 -35.44 8.77
CA ILE A 98 -15.66 -35.86 9.07
C ILE A 98 -15.63 -37.22 9.77
N VAL A 99 -16.60 -37.50 10.64
CA VAL A 99 -16.65 -38.75 11.43
C VAL A 99 -17.31 -39.89 10.65
N ALA A 100 -18.10 -39.58 9.62
CA ALA A 100 -18.80 -40.56 8.79
C ALA A 100 -17.98 -41.13 7.61
N GLY A 101 -16.74 -40.66 7.39
CA GLY A 101 -15.79 -41.15 6.37
C GLY A 101 -14.67 -41.99 6.94
#